data_AF-W1W5J2-F1
#
_entry.id   AF-W1W5J2-F1
#
_cell.length_a   1.000
_cell.length_b   1.000
_cell.length_c   1.000
_cell.angle_alpha   90.00
_cell.angle_beta   90.00
_cell.angle_gamma   90.00
#
_symmetry.space_group_name_H-M   'P 1'
#
loop_
_entity.id
_entity.type
_entity.pdbx_description
1 polymer ?
#
loop_
_entity_poly.entity_id
_entity_poly.type
_entity_poly.pdbx_seq_one_letter_code
_entity_poly.pdbx_strand_id
1 'polypeptide(L)'
;MAVLTEKQIKYGFDYYHKDEKQLKSVVEVSEYDGEDKLMINCTQLDEDYSAKDKKRILQEWCTFLVEHPDIFTELMFCTRMPQELFDAVCAQRRLKRLHIKWGVYPDILKLENLQELEYLHIGSGRSVSSLEPISRLVNLVALSIENFQKIDDYAPLANLRHLESLALEGDFAAPKILKVQSLEFLRHMKQLRF
;
A
#
# COMPACT_ATOMS: atom_id res chain seq x y z
N MET A 1 -6.52 19.90 4.59
CA MET A 1 -6.19 19.18 3.34
C MET A 1 -4.78 18.66 3.49
N ALA A 2 -4.56 17.36 3.27
CA ALA A 2 -3.22 16.84 3.11
C ALA A 2 -2.63 17.40 1.81
N VAL A 3 -1.41 17.90 1.88
CA VAL A 3 -0.67 18.45 0.74
C VAL A 3 0.72 17.85 0.80
N LEU A 4 1.27 17.47 -0.36
CA LEU A 4 2.64 16.98 -0.43
C LEU A 4 3.60 18.05 0.11
N THR A 5 4.53 17.63 0.96
CA THR A 5 5.64 18.50 1.38
C THR A 5 6.61 18.74 0.23
N GLU A 6 7.42 19.79 0.28
CA GLU A 6 8.46 20.04 -0.73
C GLU A 6 9.44 18.86 -0.87
N LYS A 7 9.77 18.18 0.24
CA LYS A 7 10.58 16.96 0.22
C LYS A 7 9.90 15.85 -0.57
N GLN A 8 8.61 15.61 -0.32
CA GLN A 8 7.86 14.55 -1.02
C GLN A 8 7.70 14.85 -2.51
N ILE A 9 7.54 16.12 -2.90
CA ILE A 9 7.55 16.52 -4.32
C ILE A 9 8.93 16.26 -4.94
N LYS A 10 10.01 16.51 -4.19
CA LYS A 10 11.38 16.37 -4.70
C LYS A 10 11.84 14.91 -4.82
N TYR A 11 11.45 14.06 -3.87
CA TYR A 11 12.01 12.72 -3.72
C TYR A 11 10.99 11.59 -3.93
N GLY A 12 9.70 11.90 -4.02
CA GLY A 12 8.61 10.93 -3.92
C GLY A 12 8.03 10.87 -2.50
N PHE A 13 6.74 10.56 -2.38
CA PHE A 13 6.06 10.55 -1.08
C PHE A 13 6.45 9.37 -0.18
N ASP A 14 7.03 8.32 -0.77
CA ASP A 14 7.46 7.05 -0.19
C ASP A 14 8.99 6.93 -0.10
N TYR A 15 9.72 8.02 -0.34
CA TYR A 15 11.17 8.03 -0.23
C TYR A 15 11.65 7.80 1.20
N TYR A 16 12.60 6.89 1.36
CA TYR A 16 13.20 6.59 2.66
C TYR A 16 14.27 7.62 3.04
N HIS A 17 13.98 8.41 4.08
CA HIS A 17 14.92 9.35 4.68
C HIS A 17 15.58 8.75 5.93
N LYS A 18 16.90 8.55 5.90
CA LYS A 18 17.69 8.00 7.02
C LYS A 18 17.62 8.86 8.28
N ASP A 19 17.41 10.17 8.11
CA ASP A 19 17.33 11.17 9.16
C ASP A 19 15.94 11.27 9.81
N GLU A 20 14.92 10.59 9.27
CA GLU A 20 13.55 10.64 9.77
C GLU A 20 13.24 9.51 10.75
N LYS A 21 12.36 9.80 11.72
CA LYS A 21 11.94 8.85 12.75
C LYS A 21 11.25 7.66 12.08
N GLN A 22 11.79 6.48 12.31
CA GLN A 22 11.27 5.24 11.75
C GLN A 22 10.07 4.73 12.55
N LEU A 23 9.17 4.03 11.87
CA LEU A 23 8.08 3.28 12.50
C LEU A 23 8.65 2.17 13.38
N LYS A 24 8.01 1.90 14.51
CA LYS A 24 8.32 0.70 15.29
C LYS A 24 7.98 -0.52 14.42
N SER A 25 8.94 -1.42 14.29
CA SER A 25 8.76 -2.70 13.59
C SER A 25 8.45 -3.79 14.60
N VAL A 26 7.42 -4.58 14.33
CA VAL A 26 7.01 -5.72 15.17
C VAL A 26 6.75 -6.95 14.31
N VAL A 27 6.92 -8.12 14.91
CA VAL A 27 6.63 -9.43 14.32
C VAL A 27 5.36 -10.02 14.92
N GLU A 28 5.21 -9.99 16.24
CA GLU A 28 4.10 -10.57 16.98
C GLU A 28 3.15 -9.48 17.52
N VAL A 29 1.86 -9.81 17.64
CA VAL A 29 0.86 -8.89 18.21
C VAL A 29 1.21 -8.53 19.66
N SER A 30 1.89 -9.42 20.40
CA SER A 30 2.35 -9.16 21.77
C SER A 30 3.37 -8.03 21.90
N GLU A 31 4.03 -7.63 20.80
CA GLU A 31 4.98 -6.51 20.78
C GLU A 31 4.31 -5.15 20.52
N TYR A 32 3.02 -5.15 20.15
CA TYR A 32 2.22 -3.95 19.97
C TYR A 32 1.96 -3.27 21.32
N ASP A 33 2.21 -1.96 21.40
CA ASP A 33 2.15 -1.19 22.65
C ASP A 33 1.35 0.12 22.48
N GLY A 34 0.31 0.08 21.65
CA GLY A 34 -0.64 1.19 21.50
C GLY A 34 -0.32 2.21 20.41
N GLU A 35 0.64 1.94 19.53
CA GLU A 35 1.01 2.85 18.44
C GLU A 35 -0.07 2.96 17.36
N ASP A 36 -0.41 4.19 16.93
CA ASP A 36 -1.30 4.40 15.78
C ASP A 36 -0.57 4.27 14.43
N LYS A 37 0.77 4.19 14.46
CA LYS A 37 1.63 4.05 13.28
C LYS A 37 2.62 2.91 13.49
N LEU A 38 2.58 1.91 12.62
CA LEU A 38 3.30 0.66 12.87
C LEU A 38 3.82 0.02 11.59
N MET A 39 4.99 -0.59 11.69
CA MET A 39 5.50 -1.52 10.69
C MET A 39 5.27 -2.95 11.18
N ILE A 40 4.56 -3.75 10.39
CA ILE A 40 4.22 -5.13 10.73
C ILE A 40 4.96 -6.06 9.75
N ASN A 41 5.91 -6.82 10.27
CA ASN A 41 6.75 -7.75 9.51
C ASN A 41 6.45 -9.20 9.95
N CYS A 42 5.18 -9.58 9.88
CA CYS A 42 4.66 -10.85 10.42
C CYS A 42 4.78 -12.04 9.46
N THR A 43 5.47 -11.89 8.33
CA THR A 43 5.70 -12.94 7.33
C THR A 43 7.18 -13.03 6.98
N GLN A 44 7.60 -14.11 6.31
CA GLN A 44 9.03 -14.37 6.01
C GLN A 44 9.93 -14.35 7.26
N LEU A 45 9.41 -14.84 8.37
CA LEU A 45 10.13 -14.90 9.64
C LEU A 45 11.32 -15.84 9.55
N ASP A 46 12.31 -15.58 10.40
CA ASP A 46 13.55 -16.33 10.52
C ASP A 46 13.34 -17.84 10.77
N GLU A 47 14.42 -18.61 10.65
CA GLU A 47 14.40 -20.07 10.82
C GLU A 47 14.04 -20.50 12.24
N ASP A 48 14.22 -19.63 13.23
CA ASP A 48 13.87 -19.88 14.63
C ASP A 48 12.36 -20.06 14.86
N TYR A 49 11.51 -19.55 13.95
CA TYR A 49 10.08 -19.74 14.00
C TYR A 49 9.66 -21.05 13.32
N SER A 50 8.92 -21.90 14.03
CA SER A 50 8.35 -23.09 13.41
C SER A 50 7.28 -22.72 12.37
N ALA A 51 6.96 -23.64 11.47
CA ALA A 51 5.86 -23.44 10.52
C ALA A 51 4.51 -23.17 11.21
N LYS A 52 4.32 -23.74 12.42
CA LYS A 52 3.14 -23.50 13.25
C LYS A 52 3.13 -22.07 13.78
N ASP A 53 4.28 -21.56 14.23
CA ASP A 53 4.40 -20.19 14.74
C ASP A 53 4.21 -19.16 13.62
N LYS A 54 4.84 -19.36 12.46
CA LYS A 54 4.66 -18.52 11.27
C LYS A 54 3.18 -18.38 10.89
N LYS A 55 2.44 -19.50 10.91
CA LYS A 55 1.00 -19.50 10.63
C LYS A 55 0.21 -18.81 11.74
N ARG A 56 0.54 -19.08 13.01
CA ARG A 56 -0.12 -18.47 14.18
C ARG A 56 0.02 -16.95 14.14
N ILE A 57 1.24 -16.45 14.00
CA ILE A 57 1.57 -15.02 14.01
C ILE A 57 0.81 -14.26 12.91
N LEU A 58 0.80 -14.81 11.69
CA LEU A 58 0.03 -14.24 10.59
C LEU A 58 -1.47 -14.16 10.92
N GLN A 59 -2.03 -15.23 11.47
CA GLN A 59 -3.46 -15.27 11.82
C GLN A 59 -3.82 -14.34 12.98
N GLU A 60 -2.94 -14.22 13.98
CA GLU A 60 -3.11 -13.27 15.08
C GLU A 60 -3.16 -11.83 14.54
N TRP A 61 -2.25 -11.44 13.65
CA TRP A 61 -2.28 -10.13 13.03
C TRP A 61 -3.53 -9.89 12.17
N CYS A 62 -3.91 -10.86 11.34
CA CYS A 62 -5.14 -10.76 10.54
C CYS A 62 -6.36 -10.57 11.45
N THR A 63 -6.46 -11.33 12.54
CA THR A 63 -7.55 -11.22 13.52
C THR A 63 -7.53 -9.85 14.19
N PHE A 64 -6.37 -9.43 14.70
CA PHE A 64 -6.20 -8.16 15.40
C PHE A 64 -6.61 -6.96 14.52
N LEU A 65 -6.18 -6.93 13.25
CA LEU A 65 -6.53 -5.87 12.31
C LEU A 65 -8.03 -5.82 12.00
N VAL A 66 -8.72 -6.95 11.99
CA VAL A 66 -10.18 -6.98 11.76
C VAL A 66 -10.96 -6.57 13.01
N GLU A 67 -10.53 -7.02 14.19
CA GLU A 67 -11.20 -6.73 15.47
C GLU A 67 -10.98 -5.29 15.94
N HIS A 68 -9.90 -4.65 15.50
CA HIS A 68 -9.54 -3.29 15.89
C HIS A 68 -9.42 -2.33 14.68
N PRO A 69 -10.55 -1.99 14.03
CA PRO A 69 -10.57 -1.29 12.74
C PRO A 69 -10.28 0.22 12.83
N ASP A 70 -10.12 0.78 14.03
CA ASP A 70 -10.00 2.22 14.25
C ASP A 70 -8.66 2.62 14.93
N ILE A 71 -7.71 1.68 15.05
CA ILE A 71 -6.40 1.91 15.70
C ILE A 71 -5.44 2.65 14.77
N PHE A 72 -5.20 2.11 13.57
CA PHE A 72 -4.05 2.52 12.78
C PHE A 72 -4.37 3.67 11.84
N THR A 73 -3.50 4.68 11.86
CA THR A 73 -3.48 5.78 10.88
C THR A 73 -2.40 5.57 9.81
N GLU A 74 -1.36 4.78 10.10
CA GLU A 74 -0.28 4.46 9.18
C GLU A 74 0.22 3.02 9.37
N LEU A 75 0.23 2.23 8.29
CA LEU A 75 0.74 0.87 8.29
C LEU A 75 1.77 0.65 7.19
N MET A 76 2.85 -0.02 7.55
CA MET A 76 3.92 -0.41 6.64
C MET A 76 4.20 -1.91 6.72
N PHE A 77 4.35 -2.55 5.57
CA PHE A 77 4.69 -3.97 5.44
C PHE A 77 5.91 -4.13 4.55
N CYS A 78 7.02 -4.62 5.12
CA CYS A 78 8.27 -4.83 4.39
C CYS A 78 8.52 -6.30 4.01
N THR A 79 7.72 -7.22 4.55
CA THR A 79 7.73 -8.64 4.24
C THR A 79 6.58 -9.01 3.30
N ARG A 80 6.64 -10.21 2.71
CA ARG A 80 5.65 -10.71 1.74
C ARG A 80 4.22 -10.55 2.25
N MET A 81 3.41 -9.75 1.55
CA MET A 81 1.98 -9.58 1.83
C MET A 81 1.15 -10.71 1.18
N PRO A 82 0.52 -11.64 1.93
CA PRO A 82 -0.48 -12.57 1.39
C PRO A 82 -1.87 -11.90 1.29
N GLN A 83 -2.76 -12.49 0.49
CA GLN A 83 -4.15 -12.00 0.32
C GLN A 83 -4.89 -11.85 1.66
N GLU A 84 -4.78 -12.80 2.59
CA GLU A 84 -5.51 -12.73 3.87
C GLU A 84 -5.08 -11.55 4.74
N LEU A 85 -3.80 -11.19 4.73
CA LEU A 85 -3.29 -10.04 5.47
C LEU A 85 -3.68 -8.73 4.78
N PHE A 86 -3.62 -8.69 3.44
CA PHE A 86 -4.09 -7.56 2.65
C PHE A 86 -5.55 -7.23 2.97
N ASP A 87 -6.39 -8.27 2.96
CA ASP A 87 -7.81 -8.19 3.29
C ASP A 87 -8.05 -7.67 4.71
N ALA A 88 -7.25 -8.12 5.67
CA ALA A 88 -7.34 -7.69 7.07
C ALA A 88 -6.94 -6.23 7.26
N VAL A 89 -5.87 -5.77 6.60
CA VAL A 89 -5.45 -4.36 6.61
C VAL A 89 -6.54 -3.45 6.06
N CYS A 90 -7.28 -3.91 5.05
CA CYS A 90 -8.40 -3.16 4.48
C CYS A 90 -9.60 -2.97 5.43
N ALA A 91 -9.57 -3.52 6.65
CA ALA A 91 -10.56 -3.24 7.69
C ALA A 91 -10.29 -1.93 8.45
N GLN A 92 -9.10 -1.33 8.28
CA GLN A 92 -8.65 -0.15 9.03
C GLN A 92 -9.28 1.15 8.50
N ARG A 93 -10.36 1.60 9.12
CA ARG A 93 -11.20 2.72 8.65
C ARG A 93 -10.52 4.08 8.74
N ARG A 94 -9.59 4.23 9.68
CA ARG A 94 -8.83 5.47 9.93
C ARG A 94 -7.47 5.51 9.25
N LEU A 95 -7.19 4.52 8.39
CA LEU A 95 -5.89 4.40 7.74
C LEU A 95 -5.73 5.51 6.70
N LYS A 96 -4.71 6.35 6.91
CA LYS A 96 -4.33 7.46 6.01
C LYS A 96 -3.14 7.11 5.14
N ARG A 97 -2.28 6.20 5.61
CA ARG A 97 -1.07 5.77 4.91
C ARG A 97 -0.96 4.26 4.92
N LEU A 98 -0.83 3.68 3.72
CA LEU A 98 -0.59 2.26 3.55
C LEU A 98 0.60 2.08 2.61
N HIS A 99 1.64 1.43 3.13
CA HIS A 99 2.81 1.03 2.35
C HIS A 99 2.95 -0.49 2.37
N ILE A 100 2.84 -1.11 1.20
CA ILE A 100 3.05 -2.55 1.02
C ILE A 100 4.21 -2.72 0.07
N LYS A 101 5.38 -3.13 0.58
CA LYS A 101 6.59 -3.27 -0.22
C LYS A 101 6.42 -4.29 -1.34
N TRP A 102 5.84 -5.46 -1.05
CA TRP A 102 5.58 -6.49 -2.05
C TRP A 102 4.68 -7.60 -1.52
N GLY A 103 4.10 -8.41 -2.41
CA GLY A 103 3.37 -9.61 -2.02
C GLY A 103 2.67 -10.34 -3.16
N VAL A 104 1.67 -11.15 -2.79
CA VAL A 104 0.81 -11.89 -3.72
C VAL A 104 -0.64 -11.75 -3.25
N TYR A 105 -1.34 -10.79 -3.86
CA TYR A 105 -2.71 -10.41 -3.55
C TYR A 105 -3.43 -10.02 -4.87
N PRO A 106 -3.91 -10.99 -5.65
CA PRO A 106 -4.57 -10.72 -6.94
C PRO A 106 -5.85 -9.87 -6.81
N ASP A 107 -6.54 -9.97 -5.67
CA ASP A 107 -7.77 -9.24 -5.42
C ASP A 107 -7.48 -8.03 -4.52
N ILE A 108 -7.78 -6.84 -5.03
CA ILE A 108 -7.62 -5.58 -4.29
C ILE A 108 -8.96 -4.88 -4.03
N LEU A 109 -10.09 -5.58 -4.23
CA LEU A 109 -11.44 -5.01 -4.09
C LEU A 109 -11.67 -4.34 -2.73
N LYS A 110 -11.12 -4.92 -1.65
CA LYS A 110 -11.30 -4.40 -0.29
C LYS A 110 -10.59 -3.07 -0.04
N LEU A 111 -9.67 -2.61 -0.91
CA LEU A 111 -9.09 -1.26 -0.79
C LEU A 111 -10.16 -0.19 -0.74
N GLU A 112 -11.29 -0.40 -1.41
CA GLU A 112 -12.42 0.53 -1.42
C GLU A 112 -12.96 0.83 -0.01
N ASN A 113 -12.63 0.03 1.01
CA ASN A 113 -13.02 0.32 2.40
C ASN A 113 -12.19 1.44 3.04
N LEU A 114 -10.99 1.72 2.52
CA LEU A 114 -10.02 2.67 3.08
C LEU A 114 -10.33 4.11 2.66
N GLN A 115 -11.53 4.60 3.03
CA GLN A 115 -12.03 5.89 2.57
C GLN A 115 -11.27 7.10 3.12
N GLU A 116 -10.49 6.95 4.19
CA GLU A 116 -9.59 8.01 4.71
C GLU A 116 -8.17 7.96 4.12
N LEU A 117 -7.89 7.04 3.19
CA LEU A 117 -6.53 6.84 2.67
C LEU A 117 -6.09 8.04 1.82
N GLU A 118 -4.94 8.60 2.21
CA GLU A 118 -4.32 9.76 1.55
C GLU A 118 -3.06 9.35 0.77
N TYR A 119 -2.32 8.34 1.25
CA TYR A 119 -1.07 7.87 0.64
C TYR A 119 -1.08 6.36 0.49
N LEU A 120 -0.83 5.87 -0.72
CA LEU A 120 -0.83 4.46 -1.04
C LEU A 120 0.40 4.08 -1.88
N HIS A 121 1.21 3.17 -1.34
CA HIS A 121 2.22 2.44 -2.09
C HIS A 121 1.85 0.95 -2.13
N ILE A 122 1.73 0.37 -3.32
CA ILE A 122 1.46 -1.05 -3.55
C ILE A 122 2.52 -1.65 -4.48
N GLY A 123 3.41 -2.46 -3.90
CA GLY A 123 4.48 -3.12 -4.61
C GLY A 123 4.18 -4.53 -5.12
N SER A 124 4.81 -4.96 -6.22
CA SER A 124 4.61 -6.30 -6.81
C SER A 124 3.16 -6.65 -7.19
N GLY A 125 2.43 -5.70 -7.78
CA GLY A 125 1.04 -5.89 -8.25
C GLY A 125 0.87 -6.78 -9.49
N ARG A 126 1.80 -7.69 -9.76
CA ARG A 126 1.83 -8.52 -10.99
C ARG A 126 0.56 -9.33 -11.21
N SER A 127 -0.08 -9.76 -10.13
CA SER A 127 -1.29 -10.56 -10.19
C SER A 127 -2.58 -9.73 -10.26
N VAL A 128 -2.52 -8.43 -9.95
CA VAL A 128 -3.64 -7.49 -9.93
C VAL A 128 -4.10 -7.21 -11.36
N SER A 129 -5.40 -7.31 -11.61
CA SER A 129 -6.00 -7.21 -12.94
C SER A 129 -7.04 -6.10 -13.10
N SER A 130 -7.25 -5.26 -12.08
CA SER A 130 -8.09 -4.07 -12.19
C SER A 130 -7.57 -2.93 -11.31
N LEU A 131 -7.70 -1.69 -11.80
CA LEU A 131 -7.48 -0.46 -11.03
C LEU A 131 -8.77 0.12 -10.44
N GLU A 132 -9.93 -0.48 -10.73
CA GLU A 132 -11.24 0.01 -10.26
C GLU A 132 -11.26 0.27 -8.74
N PRO A 133 -10.75 -0.62 -7.87
CA PRO A 133 -10.75 -0.37 -6.42
C PRO A 133 -9.94 0.86 -6.00
N ILE A 134 -8.80 1.10 -6.65
CA ILE A 134 -7.96 2.27 -6.40
C ILE A 134 -8.69 3.55 -6.84
N SER A 135 -9.39 3.52 -7.98
CA SER A 135 -10.11 4.68 -8.50
C SER A 135 -11.22 5.23 -7.59
N ARG A 136 -11.66 4.42 -6.61
CA ARG A 136 -12.68 4.79 -5.61
C ARG A 136 -12.10 5.45 -4.35
N LEU A 137 -10.78 5.54 -4.22
CA LEU A 137 -10.09 6.20 -3.12
C LEU A 137 -10.07 7.72 -3.33
N VAL A 138 -11.22 8.37 -3.15
CA VAL A 138 -11.41 9.77 -3.54
C VAL A 138 -10.51 10.76 -2.78
N ASN A 139 -10.02 10.39 -1.60
CA ASN A 139 -9.13 11.22 -0.77
C ASN A 139 -7.63 11.02 -1.06
N LEU A 140 -7.28 10.17 -2.02
CA LEU A 140 -5.88 9.85 -2.31
C LEU A 140 -5.14 11.07 -2.88
N VAL A 141 -4.03 11.42 -2.24
CA VAL A 141 -3.13 12.53 -2.61
C VAL A 141 -1.88 12.00 -3.31
N ALA A 142 -1.40 10.82 -2.93
CA ALA A 142 -0.23 10.22 -3.54
C ALA A 142 -0.42 8.71 -3.76
N LEU A 143 -0.07 8.26 -4.97
CA LEU A 143 -0.17 6.87 -5.41
C LEU A 143 1.15 6.44 -6.05
N SER A 144 1.73 5.37 -5.53
CA SER A 144 2.76 4.58 -6.22
C SER A 144 2.24 3.15 -6.40
N ILE A 145 2.30 2.66 -7.63
CA ILE A 145 2.01 1.26 -7.95
C ILE A 145 3.18 0.65 -8.71
N GLU A 146 3.65 -0.49 -8.24
CA GLU A 146 4.80 -1.19 -8.81
C GLU A 146 4.38 -2.50 -9.47
N ASN A 147 4.84 -2.71 -10.70
CA ASN A 147 4.80 -4.00 -11.39
C ASN A 147 3.36 -4.51 -11.69
N PHE A 148 2.42 -3.63 -12.02
CA PHE A 148 1.03 -3.96 -12.39
C PHE A 148 0.95 -4.53 -13.83
N GLN A 149 1.53 -5.71 -14.08
CA GLN A 149 1.74 -6.26 -15.43
C GLN A 149 0.50 -6.70 -16.21
N LYS A 150 -0.66 -6.85 -15.55
CA LYS A 150 -1.91 -7.20 -16.22
C LYS A 150 -2.76 -5.96 -16.54
N ILE A 151 -2.27 -4.78 -16.22
CA ILE A 151 -2.91 -3.50 -16.50
C ILE A 151 -2.15 -2.82 -17.63
N ASP A 152 -2.86 -2.46 -18.69
CA ASP A 152 -2.39 -1.58 -19.75
C ASP A 152 -3.24 -0.31 -19.89
N ASP A 153 -4.51 -0.35 -19.49
CA ASP A 153 -5.38 0.82 -19.35
C ASP A 153 -5.36 1.41 -17.94
N TYR A 154 -4.83 2.64 -17.83
CA TYR A 154 -4.73 3.40 -16.59
C TYR A 154 -5.80 4.50 -16.48
N ALA A 155 -6.72 4.59 -17.45
CA ALA A 155 -7.79 5.58 -17.45
C ALA A 155 -8.62 5.66 -16.15
N PRO A 156 -8.89 4.57 -15.39
CA PRO A 156 -9.59 4.65 -14.12
C PRO A 156 -8.95 5.60 -13.10
N LEU A 157 -7.63 5.83 -13.15
CA LEU A 157 -6.93 6.72 -12.23
C LEU A 157 -7.33 8.20 -12.40
N ALA A 158 -7.92 8.58 -13.55
CA ALA A 158 -8.44 9.93 -13.77
C ALA A 158 -9.59 10.31 -12.80
N ASN A 159 -10.21 9.32 -12.13
CA ASN A 159 -11.22 9.58 -11.10
C ASN A 159 -10.63 10.15 -9.79
N LEU A 160 -9.31 10.05 -9.58
CA LEU A 160 -8.64 10.52 -8.37
C LEU A 160 -8.41 12.03 -8.41
N ARG A 161 -9.46 12.80 -8.10
CA ARG A 161 -9.50 14.27 -8.24
C ARG A 161 -8.54 15.03 -7.31
N HIS A 162 -8.06 14.39 -6.25
CA HIS A 162 -7.14 14.98 -5.27
C HIS A 162 -5.69 14.48 -5.41
N LEU A 163 -5.41 13.62 -6.39
CA LEU A 163 -4.08 13.03 -6.57
C LEU A 163 -3.08 14.06 -7.07
N GLU A 164 -2.08 14.41 -6.26
CA GLU A 164 -1.01 15.33 -6.62
C GLU A 164 0.27 14.62 -7.07
N SER A 165 0.45 13.35 -6.72
CA SER A 165 1.63 12.54 -7.08
C SER A 165 1.22 11.18 -7.63
N LEU A 166 1.69 10.84 -8.83
CA LEU A 166 1.46 9.54 -9.46
C LEU A 166 2.76 8.90 -9.95
N ALA A 167 3.12 7.76 -9.35
CA ALA A 167 4.22 6.91 -9.82
C ALA A 167 3.69 5.59 -10.39
N LEU A 168 4.07 5.28 -11.63
CA LEU A 168 3.82 4.02 -12.32
C LEU A 168 5.16 3.32 -12.52
N GLU A 169 5.46 2.33 -11.68
CA GLU A 169 6.79 1.75 -11.57
C GLU A 169 6.85 0.34 -12.16
N GLY A 170 7.92 0.05 -12.88
CA GLY A 170 8.29 -1.31 -13.26
C GLY A 170 9.22 -1.93 -12.22
N ASP A 171 9.33 -3.25 -12.23
CA ASP A 171 10.34 -3.98 -11.46
C ASP A 171 11.52 -4.31 -12.39
N PHE A 172 12.77 -4.05 -11.97
CA PHE A 172 13.96 -4.32 -12.79
C PHE A 172 14.15 -5.82 -13.08
N ALA A 173 13.62 -6.69 -12.21
CA ALA A 173 13.66 -8.14 -12.37
C ALA A 173 12.40 -8.69 -13.03
N ALA A 174 11.44 -7.84 -13.40
CA ALA A 174 10.21 -8.30 -14.02
C ALA A 174 10.49 -8.84 -15.44
N PRO A 175 9.93 -10.00 -15.80
CA PRO A 175 10.13 -10.62 -17.12
C PRO A 175 9.30 -9.95 -18.22
N LYS A 176 8.50 -8.93 -17.88
CA LYS A 176 7.66 -8.18 -18.82
C LYS A 176 7.82 -6.70 -18.55
N ILE A 177 7.98 -5.94 -19.63
CA ILE A 177 7.91 -4.48 -19.61
C ILE A 177 6.48 -4.08 -19.23
N LEU A 178 6.34 -3.08 -18.36
CA LEU A 178 5.05 -2.48 -18.05
C LEU A 178 4.46 -1.86 -19.32
N LYS A 179 3.26 -2.28 -19.69
CA LYS A 179 2.56 -1.73 -20.85
C LYS A 179 1.66 -0.60 -20.38
N VAL A 180 1.69 0.51 -21.11
CA VAL A 180 0.76 1.61 -20.94
C VAL A 180 0.15 1.85 -22.31
N GLN A 181 -1.14 1.56 -22.46
CA GLN A 181 -1.84 1.71 -23.74
C GLN A 181 -1.89 3.17 -24.16
N SER A 182 -2.13 4.07 -23.21
CA SER A 182 -2.22 5.52 -23.43
C SER A 182 -1.97 6.31 -22.15
N LEU A 183 -1.36 7.49 -22.30
CA LEU A 183 -1.21 8.48 -21.24
C LEU A 183 -2.26 9.62 -21.34
N GLU A 184 -3.24 9.51 -22.25
CA GLU A 184 -4.25 10.55 -22.48
C GLU A 184 -5.09 10.88 -21.23
N PHE A 185 -5.25 9.91 -20.31
CA PHE A 185 -5.97 10.13 -19.05
C PHE A 185 -5.34 11.26 -18.21
N LEU A 186 -4.02 11.48 -18.31
CA LEU A 186 -3.31 12.55 -17.61
C LEU A 186 -3.81 13.95 -18.01
N ARG A 187 -4.40 14.13 -19.20
CA ARG A 187 -4.99 15.41 -19.62
C ARG A 187 -6.14 15.87 -18.71
N HIS A 188 -6.76 14.93 -18.01
CA HIS A 188 -7.84 15.17 -17.06
C HIS A 188 -7.35 15.34 -15.62
N MET A 189 -6.07 15.06 -15.35
CA MET A 189 -5.46 15.09 -14.02
C MET A 189 -4.60 16.35 -13.81
N LYS A 190 -5.21 17.52 -13.99
CA LYS A 190 -4.53 18.84 -13.92
C LYS A 190 -3.96 19.19 -12.54
N GLN A 191 -4.37 18.45 -11.53
CA GLN A 191 -3.93 18.57 -10.15
C GLN A 191 -2.55 17.94 -9.88
N LEU A 192 -2.04 17.08 -10.79
CA LEU A 192 -0.74 16.43 -10.62
C LEU A 192 0.40 17.44 -10.59
N ARG A 193 1.34 17.20 -9.69
CA ARG A 193 2.55 18.00 -9.45
C ARG A 193 3.82 17.15 -9.56
N PHE A 194 3.70 15.84 -9.44
CA PHE A 194 4.77 14.85 -9.55
C PHE A 194 4.29 13.61 -10.30
#